data_AF-A0A9X8YLH8-F1
#
_entry.id   AF-A0A9X8YLH8-F1
#
_cell.length_a   1.000
_cell.length_b   1.000
_cell.length_c   1.000
_cell.angle_alpha   90.00
_cell.angle_beta   90.00
_cell.angle_gamma   90.00
#
_symmetry.space_group_name_H-M   'P 1'
#
loop_
_entity.id
_entity.type
_entity.pdbx_description
1 polymer ?
#
loop_
_entity_poly.entity_id
_entity_poly.type
_entity_poly.pdbx_seq_one_letter_code
_entity_poly.pdbx_strand_id
1 'polypeptide(L)'
;IGHAMTFFQNMKLSGQRAKIAEKVLKEIGDRLKFLVNVGLNYLSLSRSAETLSGGEAQRIRLASQIGAGLVGVMYVLDEPSIGLHQR
;
A
#
# COMPACT_ATOMS: atom_id res chain seq x y z
N ILE A 1 2.65 1.87 -8.12
CA ILE A 1 1.88 1.12 -7.11
C ILE A 1 0.66 0.52 -7.79
N GLY A 2 -0.18 1.32 -8.45
CA GLY A 2 -1.30 0.82 -9.25
C GLY A 2 -0.88 -0.24 -10.27
N HIS A 3 0.15 0.03 -11.07
CA HIS A 3 0.70 -0.97 -12.01
C HIS A 3 1.15 -2.28 -11.34
N ALA A 4 1.79 -2.20 -10.17
CA ALA A 4 2.25 -3.38 -9.44
C ALA A 4 1.05 -4.18 -8.89
N MET A 5 0.02 -3.49 -8.39
CA MET A 5 -1.22 -4.12 -7.93
C MET A 5 -1.89 -4.89 -9.07
N THR A 6 -2.04 -4.27 -10.25
CA THR A 6 -2.58 -4.93 -11.44
C THR A 6 -1.72 -6.12 -11.88
N PHE A 7 -0.39 -5.99 -11.83
CA PHE A 7 0.51 -7.09 -12.18
C PHE A 7 0.32 -8.31 -11.27
N PHE A 8 0.32 -8.12 -9.95
CA PHE A 8 0.16 -9.23 -9.00
C PHE A 8 -1.25 -9.82 -9.00
N GLN A 9 -2.29 -9.02 -9.26
CA GLN A 9 -3.67 -9.53 -9.42
C GLN A 9 -3.84 -10.43 -10.64
N ASN A 10 -3.12 -10.15 -11.73
CA ASN A 10 -3.22 -10.92 -12.96
C ASN A 10 -2.15 -12.02 -13.07
N MET A 11 -1.26 -12.14 -12.09
CA MET A 11 -0.22 -13.16 -12.05
C MET A 11 -0.85 -14.54 -11.85
N LYS A 12 -0.55 -15.47 -12.75
CA LYS A 12 -0.99 -16.86 -12.66
C LYS A 12 0.19 -17.75 -12.29
N LEU A 13 0.11 -18.38 -11.12
CA LEU A 13 1.02 -19.45 -10.71
C LEU A 13 0.24 -20.75 -10.65
N SER A 14 0.92 -21.88 -10.89
CA SER A 14 0.32 -23.21 -10.85
C SER A 14 1.14 -24.19 -10.00
N GLY A 15 0.51 -25.29 -9.61
CA GLY A 15 1.14 -26.39 -8.88
C GLY A 15 1.71 -25.96 -7.52
N GLN A 16 2.88 -26.49 -7.16
CA GLN A 16 3.54 -26.22 -5.88
C GLN A 16 3.94 -24.74 -5.72
N ARG A 17 4.32 -24.06 -6.81
CA ARG A 17 4.70 -22.64 -6.77
C ARG A 17 3.54 -21.77 -6.30
N ALA A 18 2.32 -22.06 -6.75
CA ALA A 18 1.12 -21.36 -6.29
C ALA A 18 0.89 -21.54 -4.78
N LYS A 19 0.99 -22.78 -4.29
CA LYS A 19 0.82 -23.08 -2.86
C LYS A 19 1.85 -22.39 -1.97
N ILE A 20 3.11 -22.35 -2.40
CA ILE A 20 4.18 -21.69 -1.66
C ILE A 20 3.97 -20.16 -1.66
N ALA A 21 3.61 -19.60 -2.81
CA ALA A 21 3.46 -18.16 -2.98
C ALA A 21 2.14 -17.59 -2.43
N GLU A 22 1.12 -18.41 -2.17
CA GLU A 22 -0.23 -17.98 -1.76
C GLU A 22 -0.23 -16.93 -0.65
N LYS A 23 0.45 -17.21 0.47
CA LYS A 23 0.53 -16.29 1.62
C LYS A 23 1.27 -15.01 1.27
N VAL A 24 2.35 -15.11 0.49
CA VAL A 24 3.18 -13.96 0.10
C VAL A 24 2.41 -13.05 -0.87
N LEU A 25 1.73 -13.63 -1.86
CA LEU A 25 0.91 -12.88 -2.82
C LEU A 25 -0.26 -12.18 -2.13
N LYS A 26 -0.89 -12.84 -1.15
CA LYS A 26 -1.92 -12.21 -0.33
C LYS A 26 -1.38 -11.00 0.41
N GLU A 27 -0.25 -11.13 1.10
CA GLU A 27 0.37 -10.03 1.87
C GLU A 27 0.80 -8.87 0.97
N ILE A 28 1.40 -9.15 -0.19
CA ILE A 28 1.74 -8.13 -1.19
C ILE A 28 0.48 -7.41 -1.67
N GLY A 29 -0.57 -8.17 -2.01
CA GLY A 29 -1.85 -7.63 -2.46
C GLY A 29 -2.50 -6.71 -1.43
N ASP A 30 -2.53 -7.14 -0.16
CA ASP A 30 -3.11 -6.37 0.95
C ASP A 30 -2.34 -5.06 1.15
N ARG A 31 -0.99 -5.09 1.16
CA ARG A 31 -0.15 -3.89 1.28
C ARG A 31 -0.32 -2.91 0.12
N LEU A 32 -0.33 -3.42 -1.11
CA LEU A 32 -0.55 -2.58 -2.29
C LEU A 32 -1.95 -1.96 -2.29
N LYS A 33 -2.97 -2.70 -1.85
CA LYS A 33 -4.34 -2.19 -1.71
C LYS A 33 -4.42 -1.05 -0.70
N PHE A 34 -3.75 -1.14 0.45
CA PHE A 34 -3.72 -0.03 1.41
C PHE A 34 -3.12 1.24 0.82
N LEU A 35 -2.01 1.13 0.09
CA LEU A 35 -1.38 2.27 -0.59
C LEU A 35 -2.30 2.89 -1.65
N VAL A 36 -3.06 2.07 -2.39
CA VAL A 36 -4.06 2.56 -3.35
C VAL A 36 -5.23 3.25 -2.65
N ASN A 37 -5.72 2.69 -1.54
CA ASN A 37 -6.83 3.28 -0.78
C ASN A 37 -6.50 4.67 -0.21
N VAL A 38 -5.24 4.92 0.15
CA VAL A 38 -4.76 6.25 0.58
C VAL A 38 -4.34 7.14 -0.60
N GLY A 39 -4.70 6.78 -1.84
CA GLY A 39 -4.52 7.62 -3.02
C GLY A 39 -3.10 7.68 -3.57
N LEU A 40 -2.22 6.72 -3.25
CA LEU A 40 -0.83 6.69 -3.74
C LEU A 40 -0.62 5.80 -4.96
N ASN A 41 -1.69 5.49 -5.70
CA ASN A 41 -1.65 4.58 -6.85
C ASN A 41 -0.67 5.04 -7.96
N TYR A 42 -0.46 6.35 -8.10
CA TYR A 42 0.39 6.96 -9.12
C TYR A 42 1.90 6.84 -8.85
N LEU A 43 2.33 6.65 -7.60
CA LEU A 43 3.76 6.53 -7.26
C LEU A 43 4.34 5.18 -7.69
N SER A 44 5.63 5.11 -8.01
CA SER A 44 6.34 3.84 -8.20
C SER A 44 6.84 3.28 -6.86
N LEU A 45 7.01 1.95 -6.76
CA LEU A 45 7.62 1.33 -5.57
C LEU A 45 9.11 1.68 -5.41
N SER A 46 9.76 2.07 -6.50
CA SER A 46 11.18 2.48 -6.54
C SER A 46 11.38 3.98 -6.27
N ARG A 47 10.32 4.75 -6.00
CA ARG A 47 10.43 6.19 -5.73
C ARG A 47 11.25 6.41 -4.46
N SER A 48 12.26 7.28 -4.54
CA SER A 48 13.07 7.65 -3.38
C SER A 48 12.23 8.33 -2.31
N ALA A 49 12.41 7.93 -1.05
CA ALA A 49 11.70 8.51 0.10
C ALA A 49 11.95 10.00 0.27
N GLU A 50 13.14 10.49 -0.08
CA GLU A 50 13.52 11.91 0.00
C GLU A 50 12.74 12.81 -0.96
N THR A 51 12.13 12.23 -1.99
CA THR A 51 11.40 12.95 -3.05
C THR A 51 9.89 12.94 -2.86
N LEU A 52 9.42 12.48 -1.71
CA LEU A 52 8.01 12.46 -1.33
C LEU A 52 7.64 13.80 -0.69
N SER A 53 6.45 14.29 -1.02
CA SER A 53 5.82 15.36 -0.26
C SER A 53 5.48 14.91 1.16
N GLY A 54 5.31 15.86 2.08
CA GLY A 54 4.91 15.56 3.46
C GLY A 54 3.61 14.75 3.54
N GLY A 55 2.60 15.12 2.74
CA GLY A 55 1.32 14.39 2.68
C GLY A 55 1.45 12.97 2.14
N GLU A 56 2.32 12.73 1.14
CA GLU A 56 2.60 11.38 0.66
C GLU A 56 3.28 10.53 1.74
N ALA A 57 4.31 11.06 2.40
CA ALA A 57 5.01 10.37 3.47
C ALA A 57 4.05 10.01 4.63
N GLN A 58 3.16 10.93 5.00
CA GLN A 58 2.13 10.70 6.02
C GLN A 58 1.16 9.58 5.61
N ARG A 59 0.66 9.60 4.37
CA ARG A 59 -0.24 8.56 3.87
C ARG A 59 0.43 7.19 3.73
N ILE A 60 1.71 7.14 3.36
CA ILE A 60 2.51 5.90 3.40
C ILE A 60 2.55 5.36 4.83
N ARG A 61 2.89 6.22 5.80
CA ARG A 61 2.95 5.82 7.22
C ARG A 61 1.60 5.29 7.69
N LEU A 62 0.50 5.96 7.36
CA LEU A 62 -0.85 5.51 7.68
C LEU A 62 -1.16 4.13 7.08
N ALA A 63 -0.89 3.93 5.79
CA ALA A 63 -1.09 2.64 5.12
C ALA A 63 -0.26 1.52 5.75
N SER A 64 1.00 1.80 6.14
CA SER A 64 1.86 0.83 6.84
C SER A 64 1.32 0.46 8.22
N GLN A 65 0.76 1.41 8.97
CA GLN A 65 0.20 1.16 10.29
C GLN A 65 -1.09 0.33 10.22
N ILE A 66 -1.97 0.62 9.28
CA ILE A 66 -3.19 -0.18 9.04
C ILE A 66 -2.80 -1.61 8.64
N GLY A 67 -1.80 -1.76 7.77
CA GLY A 67 -1.29 -3.06 7.35
C GLY A 67 -0.60 -3.88 8.44
N ALA A 68 -0.15 -3.25 9.54
CA ALA A 68 0.45 -3.95 10.67
C ALA A 68 -0.59 -4.69 11.54
N GLY A 69 -1.89 -4.45 11.34
CA GLY A 69 -2.96 -5.17 12.02
C GLY A 69 -2.96 -4.96 13.54
N LEU A 70 -2.45 -3.82 14.02
CA LEU A 70 -2.39 -3.51 15.43
C LEU A 70 -3.81 -3.30 16.00
N VAL A 71 -4.09 -3.93 17.13
CA VAL A 71 -5.37 -3.85 17.85
C VAL A 71 -5.14 -3.11 19.17
N GLY A 72 -6.11 -2.30 19.61
CA GLY A 72 -6.02 -1.54 20.86
C GLY A 72 -5.12 -0.31 20.79
N VAL A 73 -4.87 0.21 19.58
CA VAL A 73 -4.05 1.41 19.35
C VAL A 73 -4.96 2.58 18.98
N MET A 74 -4.67 3.76 19.55
CA MET A 74 -5.27 5.02 19.14
C MET A 74 -4.31 5.75 18.20
N TYR A 75 -4.75 5.97 16.95
CA TYR A 75 -4.02 6.78 15.99
C TYR A 75 -4.49 8.23 16.06
N VAL A 76 -3.57 9.15 16.30
CA VAL A 76 -3.82 10.60 16.20
C VAL A 76 -3.19 11.07 14.89
N LEU A 77 -4.00 11.65 14.01
CA LEU A 77 -3.56 12.15 12.72
C LEU A 77 -3.71 13.67 12.69
N ASP A 78 -2.66 14.35 12.23
CA ASP A 78 -2.68 15.79 12.01
C ASP A 78 -2.98 16.06 10.53
N GLU A 79 -4.15 16.64 10.24
CA GLU A 79 -4.65 17.01 8.90
C GLU A 79 -4.41 15.96 7.78
N PRO A 80 -5.00 14.75 7.86
CA PRO A 80 -4.70 13.65 6.92
C PRO A 80 -5.18 13.89 5.48
N SER A 81 -5.95 14.95 5.23
CA SER A 81 -6.45 15.34 3.91
C SER A 81 -5.46 16.17 3.09
N ILE A 82 -4.34 16.64 3.65
CA ILE A 82 -3.37 17.48 2.92
C ILE A 82 -2.89 16.76 1.65
N GLY A 83 -3.00 17.45 0.51
CA GLY A 83 -2.55 16.95 -0.79
C GLY A 83 -3.40 15.80 -1.36
N LEU A 84 -4.60 15.55 -0.82
CA LEU A 84 -5.62 14.75 -1.49
C LEU A 84 -6.54 15.67 -2.32
N HIS A 85 -6.72 15.34 -3.59
CA HIS A 85 -7.68 16.03 -4.44
C HIS A 85 -9.11 15.70 -3.95
N GLN A 86 -9.95 16.71 -3.71
CA GLN A 86 -11.39 16.49 -3.58
C GLN A 86 -11.90 15.92 -4.91
N ARG A 87 -12.57 14.78 -4.85
CA ARG A 87 -13.39 14.25 -5.94
C ARG A 87 -14.84 14.57 -5.64
#